data_AF-A0A523IXR5-F1
#
_entry.id   AF-A0A523IXR5-F1
#
_cell.length_a   1.000
_cell.length_b   1.000
_cell.length_c   1.000
_cell.angle_alpha   90.00
_cell.angle_beta   90.00
_cell.angle_gamma   90.00
#
_symmetry.space_group_name_H-M   'P 1'
#
loop_
_entity.id
_entity.type
_entity.pdbx_description
1 polymer ?
#
loop_
_entity_poly.entity_id
_entity_poly.type
_entity_poly.pdbx_seq_one_letter_code
_entity_poly.pdbx_strand_id
1 'polypeptide(L)'
;MELEELLKDREFDEGAKRLNEALLIAQREWENVRSSLELSGDIGEFDKEDFMIGVIAEDVIIREPLLSPTKSVSVYAPTFYPMYFVKNLLTMDQKLAKEGYSTIEALYVFVEIAAKAAERLGLKGSFSMSFGAGYASARAGWIAEKGYPVERELFVKMFFKNRKKSYDWDFYCSSVQENLSGIFIKFQSWQNDEDLYKKEVKSKAIVKPMLV
;
A
#
# COMPACT_ATOMS: atom_id res chain seq x y z
N MET A 1 31.80 31.02 6.71
CA MET A 1 30.61 30.15 6.61
C MET A 1 29.93 30.24 7.95
N GLU A 2 28.73 30.83 7.98
CA GLU A 2 27.99 31.04 9.22
C GLU A 2 27.47 29.68 9.71
N LEU A 3 27.43 29.46 11.03
CA LEU A 3 27.04 28.18 11.65
C LEU A 3 25.69 27.65 11.14
N GLU A 4 24.78 28.56 10.75
CA GLU A 4 23.48 28.22 10.16
C GLU A 4 23.58 27.58 8.77
N GLU A 5 24.53 27.99 7.93
CA GLU A 5 24.76 27.36 6.61
C GLU A 5 25.29 25.94 6.77
N LEU A 6 26.25 25.75 7.69
CA LEU A 6 26.83 24.43 7.99
C LEU A 6 25.80 23.44 8.57
N LEU A 7 24.85 23.93 9.38
CA LEU A 7 23.78 23.11 9.93
C LEU A 7 22.77 22.70 8.84
N LYS A 8 22.42 23.61 7.93
CA LYS A 8 21.55 23.32 6.78
C LYS A 8 22.17 22.28 5.83
N ASP A 9 23.46 22.41 5.53
CA ASP A 9 24.17 21.45 4.68
C ASP A 9 24.19 20.05 5.30
N ARG A 10 24.41 19.97 6.62
CA ARG A 10 24.41 18.69 7.33
C ARG A 10 23.02 18.03 7.38
N GLU A 11 21.97 18.80 7.67
CA GLU A 11 20.60 18.26 7.68
C GLU A 11 20.16 17.82 6.27
N PHE A 12 20.58 18.55 5.23
CA PHE A 12 20.37 18.17 3.85
C PHE A 12 21.07 16.85 3.50
N ASP A 13 22.35 16.70 3.86
CA ASP A 13 23.12 15.48 3.60
C ASP A 13 22.55 14.26 4.35
N GLU A 14 22.17 14.43 5.62
CA GLU A 14 21.51 13.39 6.41
C GLU A 14 20.14 13.02 5.82
N GLY A 15 19.39 14.01 5.33
CA GLY A 15 18.12 13.82 4.63
C GLY A 15 18.29 13.04 3.32
N ALA A 16 19.27 13.42 2.49
CA ALA A 16 19.58 12.75 1.23
C ALA A 16 20.01 11.29 1.45
N LYS A 17 20.82 11.03 2.49
CA LYS A 17 21.22 9.67 2.86
C LYS A 17 20.01 8.81 3.25
N ARG A 18 19.16 9.32 4.15
CA ARG A 18 17.93 8.64 4.57
C ARG A 18 16.99 8.36 3.39
N LEU A 19 16.90 9.29 2.45
CA LEU A 19 16.12 9.12 1.26
C LEU A 19 16.67 7.99 0.38
N ASN A 20 17.98 7.96 0.13
CA ASN A 20 18.60 6.90 -0.66
C ASN A 20 18.40 5.51 -0.03
N GLU A 21 18.52 5.40 1.30
CA GLU A 21 18.22 4.17 2.02
C GLU A 21 16.77 3.74 1.81
N ALA A 22 15.81 4.67 1.92
CA ALA A 22 14.40 4.37 1.69
C ALA A 22 14.11 3.95 0.24
N LEU A 23 14.77 4.56 -0.75
CA LEU A 23 14.60 4.20 -2.17
C LEU A 23 15.07 2.78 -2.45
N LEU A 24 16.17 2.33 -1.85
CA LEU A 24 16.64 0.95 -1.96
C LEU A 24 15.63 -0.05 -1.37
N ILE A 25 15.03 0.29 -0.23
CA ILE A 25 13.98 -0.53 0.39
C ILE A 25 12.73 -0.55 -0.50
N ALA A 26 12.31 0.60 -1.02
CA ALA A 26 11.15 0.70 -1.92
C ALA A 26 11.34 -0.14 -3.18
N GLN A 27 12.54 -0.11 -3.77
CA GLN A 27 12.89 -0.92 -4.93
C GLN A 27 12.83 -2.42 -4.59
N ARG A 28 13.39 -2.84 -3.45
CA ARG A 28 13.27 -4.24 -2.99
C ARG A 28 11.82 -4.69 -2.86
N GLU A 29 10.99 -3.88 -2.22
CA GLU A 29 9.58 -4.23 -2.03
C GLU A 29 8.77 -4.16 -3.32
N TRP A 30 9.13 -3.29 -4.25
CA TRP A 30 8.57 -3.27 -5.59
C TRP A 30 8.82 -4.59 -6.32
N GLU A 31 10.06 -5.09 -6.30
CA GLU A 31 10.39 -6.37 -6.94
C GLU A 31 9.69 -7.57 -6.28
N ASN A 32 9.52 -7.53 -4.95
CA ASN A 32 8.71 -8.50 -4.23
C ASN A 32 7.24 -8.50 -4.71
N VAL A 33 6.64 -7.32 -4.86
CA VAL A 33 5.26 -7.17 -5.37
C VAL A 33 5.16 -7.54 -6.84
N ARG A 34 6.14 -7.16 -7.66
CA ARG A 34 6.23 -7.53 -9.08
C ARG A 34 6.24 -9.04 -9.23
N SER A 35 7.07 -9.73 -8.45
CA SER A 35 7.17 -11.19 -8.47
C SER A 35 5.86 -11.84 -8.04
N SER A 36 5.20 -11.34 -7.00
CA SER A 36 3.93 -11.93 -6.52
C SER A 36 2.75 -11.68 -7.47
N LEU A 37 2.83 -10.63 -8.30
CA LEU A 37 1.81 -10.28 -9.29
C LEU A 37 2.14 -10.73 -10.72
N GLU A 38 3.22 -11.50 -10.93
CA GLU A 38 3.70 -11.90 -12.26
C GLU A 38 2.60 -12.53 -13.15
N LEU A 39 1.74 -13.38 -12.57
CA LEU A 39 0.62 -14.00 -13.29
C LEU A 39 -0.57 -13.06 -13.54
N SER A 40 -0.53 -11.84 -13.04
CA SER A 40 -1.52 -10.77 -13.31
C SER A 40 -1.06 -9.85 -14.45
N GLY A 41 0.24 -9.85 -14.76
CA GLY A 41 0.88 -9.01 -15.79
C GLY A 41 2.18 -8.39 -15.29
N ASP A 42 2.91 -7.72 -16.19
CA ASP A 42 4.13 -7.00 -15.84
C ASP A 42 3.81 -5.56 -15.39
N ILE A 43 4.25 -5.21 -14.19
CA ILE A 43 4.09 -3.86 -13.63
C ILE A 43 5.27 -2.94 -13.97
N GLY A 44 6.30 -3.44 -14.65
CA GLY A 44 7.50 -2.69 -15.02
C GLY A 44 8.44 -2.42 -13.83
N GLU A 45 9.45 -1.58 -14.08
CA GLU A 45 10.48 -1.25 -13.09
C GLU A 45 10.02 -0.21 -12.06
N PHE A 46 10.64 -0.23 -10.88
CA PHE A 46 10.37 0.77 -9.84
C PHE A 46 10.64 2.20 -10.36
N ASP A 47 9.69 3.11 -10.14
CA ASP A 47 9.85 4.54 -10.39
C ASP A 47 9.55 5.30 -9.10
N LYS A 48 10.44 6.21 -8.70
CA LYS A 48 10.27 7.03 -7.49
C LYS A 48 9.20 8.12 -7.69
N GLU A 49 8.96 8.55 -8.92
CA GLU A 49 7.98 9.59 -9.25
C GLU A 49 6.55 9.12 -9.01
N ASP A 50 6.31 7.81 -9.13
CA ASP A 50 5.05 7.15 -8.78
C ASP A 50 4.62 7.38 -7.34
N PHE A 51 5.57 7.71 -6.46
CA PHE A 51 5.38 7.94 -5.04
C PHE A 51 5.71 9.38 -4.62
N MET A 52 5.92 10.29 -5.58
CA MET A 52 6.30 11.69 -5.33
C MET A 52 7.44 11.82 -4.30
N ILE A 53 8.45 10.96 -4.41
CA ILE A 53 9.58 10.90 -3.48
C ILE A 53 10.71 11.81 -3.98
N GLY A 54 11.09 12.83 -3.19
CA GLY A 54 12.22 13.70 -3.50
C GLY A 54 12.69 14.54 -2.30
N VAL A 55 13.88 15.14 -2.42
CA VAL A 55 14.36 16.18 -1.51
C VAL A 55 13.97 17.55 -2.08
N ILE A 56 13.26 18.37 -1.30
CA ILE A 56 12.92 19.75 -1.70
C ILE A 56 14.04 20.65 -1.17
N ALA A 57 14.81 21.28 -2.07
CA ALA A 57 15.98 22.10 -1.72
C ALA A 57 15.64 23.36 -0.88
N GLU A 58 14.38 23.80 -0.93
CA GLU A 58 13.90 25.02 -0.27
C GLU A 58 13.28 24.78 1.11
N ASP A 59 13.06 23.52 1.50
CA ASP A 59 12.50 23.13 2.80
C ASP A 59 13.19 21.83 3.26
N VAL A 60 14.32 21.96 3.98
CA VAL A 60 14.82 20.89 4.86
C VAL A 60 13.88 20.79 6.05
N ILE A 61 12.62 20.47 5.80
CA ILE A 61 11.65 20.14 6.83
C ILE A 61 10.84 18.98 6.26
N ILE A 62 11.10 17.79 6.80
CA ILE A 62 10.05 16.79 6.91
C ILE A 62 8.95 17.48 7.74
N ARG A 63 8.03 18.22 7.10
CA ARG A 63 6.93 18.89 7.79
C ARG A 63 6.05 17.79 8.36
N GLU A 64 6.27 17.41 9.62
CA GLU A 64 5.21 16.82 10.42
C GLU A 64 4.02 17.79 10.31
N PRO A 65 2.87 17.36 9.77
CA PRO A 65 1.73 18.25 9.69
C PRO A 65 1.33 18.63 11.12
N LEU A 66 1.26 19.93 11.40
CA LEU A 66 0.76 20.52 12.64
C LEU A 66 -0.73 20.23 12.91
N LEU A 67 -1.36 19.33 12.14
CA LEU A 67 -2.74 18.93 12.25
C LEU A 67 -2.86 17.40 12.23
N SER A 68 -3.46 16.87 13.30
CA SER A 68 -3.73 15.46 13.53
C SER A 68 -4.40 14.78 12.31
N PRO A 69 -4.01 13.55 11.92
CA PRO A 69 -4.42 12.93 10.65
C PRO A 69 -5.87 12.44 10.58
N THR A 70 -6.68 12.66 11.61
CA THR A 70 -7.96 11.95 11.77
C THR A 70 -9.20 12.67 11.23
N LYS A 71 -9.07 13.84 10.58
CA LYS A 71 -10.26 14.52 10.02
C LYS A 71 -10.07 15.07 8.61
N SER A 72 -10.51 14.25 7.66
CA SER A 72 -11.15 14.57 6.38
C SER A 72 -10.43 15.52 5.42
N VAL A 73 -9.98 14.96 4.29
CA VAL A 73 -10.25 15.58 2.99
C VAL A 73 -10.61 14.48 1.97
N SER A 74 -11.92 14.31 1.75
CA SER A 74 -12.56 13.48 0.72
C SER A 74 -12.46 11.95 0.85
N VAL A 75 -13.59 11.30 0.58
CA VAL A 75 -13.74 9.85 0.35
C VAL A 75 -12.92 9.36 -0.87
N TYR A 76 -12.26 10.28 -1.59
CA TYR A 76 -11.61 10.06 -2.89
C TYR A 76 -10.12 10.39 -2.93
N ALA A 77 -9.54 10.93 -1.87
CA ALA A 77 -8.11 11.24 -1.83
C ALA A 77 -7.58 10.84 -0.45
N PRO A 78 -7.06 9.61 -0.27
CA PRO A 78 -6.27 9.36 0.92
C PRO A 78 -5.08 10.32 0.81
N THR A 79 -5.06 11.36 1.63
CA THR A 79 -3.99 12.37 1.67
C THR A 79 -2.66 11.64 1.74
N PHE A 80 -2.02 11.60 0.58
CA PHE A 80 -0.76 10.97 0.28
C PHE A 80 0.32 11.89 0.86
N TYR A 81 1.03 11.41 1.88
CA TYR A 81 2.16 12.14 2.43
C TYR A 81 3.42 11.29 2.20
N PRO A 82 4.26 11.65 1.21
CA PRO A 82 5.50 10.94 0.90
C PRO A 82 6.40 10.75 2.13
N MET A 83 6.33 11.67 3.10
CA MET A 83 7.07 11.60 4.36
C MET A 83 6.73 10.38 5.23
N TYR A 84 5.45 9.98 5.30
CA TYR A 84 5.10 8.76 6.03
C TYR A 84 5.55 7.52 5.27
N PHE A 85 5.57 7.55 3.94
CA PHE A 85 6.06 6.42 3.15
C PHE A 85 7.57 6.18 3.39
N VAL A 86 8.40 7.22 3.29
CA VAL A 86 9.85 7.15 3.61
C VAL A 86 10.08 6.67 5.05
N LYS A 87 9.40 7.26 6.04
CA LYS A 87 9.53 6.84 7.44
C LYS A 87 9.08 5.39 7.67
N ASN A 88 8.00 4.97 7.02
CA ASN A 88 7.48 3.60 7.15
C ASN A 88 8.42 2.60 6.47
N LEU A 89 9.00 2.92 5.31
CA LEU A 89 10.02 2.07 4.66
C LEU A 89 11.20 1.82 5.60
N LEU A 90 11.79 2.88 6.15
CA LEU A 90 12.93 2.78 7.07
C LEU A 90 12.55 1.99 8.35
N THR A 91 11.43 2.33 8.97
CA THR A 91 10.98 1.66 10.22
C THR A 91 10.61 0.19 9.98
N MET A 92 9.96 -0.11 8.85
CA MET A 92 9.64 -1.47 8.44
C MET A 92 10.92 -2.29 8.28
N ASP A 93 11.92 -1.76 7.58
CA ASP A 93 13.18 -2.46 7.34
C ASP A 93 13.95 -2.73 8.64
N GLN A 94 14.00 -1.75 9.55
CA GLN A 94 14.60 -1.92 10.88
C GLN A 94 13.94 -3.05 11.71
N LYS A 95 12.63 -3.24 11.57
CA LYS A 95 11.88 -4.27 12.30
C LYS A 95 11.87 -5.62 11.58
N LEU A 96 12.23 -5.66 10.30
CA LEU A 96 12.03 -6.81 9.42
C LEU A 96 12.66 -8.10 9.96
N ALA A 97 13.89 -8.02 10.50
CA ALA A 97 14.60 -9.20 11.01
C ALA A 97 13.91 -9.86 12.22
N LYS A 98 13.17 -9.09 13.02
CA LYS A 98 12.54 -9.56 14.27
C LYS A 98 11.05 -9.84 14.10
N GLU A 99 10.35 -8.97 13.39
CA GLU A 99 8.88 -8.96 13.30
C GLU A 99 8.39 -9.38 11.90
N GLY A 100 9.30 -9.61 10.95
CA GLY A 100 8.95 -9.80 9.55
C GLY A 100 8.16 -8.60 9.03
N TYR A 101 7.19 -8.87 8.17
CA TYR A 101 6.26 -7.85 7.68
C TYR A 101 5.02 -7.67 8.58
N SER A 102 4.99 -8.26 9.79
CA SER A 102 3.83 -8.21 10.67
C SER A 102 3.73 -6.89 11.45
N THR A 103 3.96 -5.75 10.79
CA THR A 103 4.02 -4.41 11.38
C THR A 103 3.03 -3.45 10.71
N ILE A 104 2.66 -2.37 11.42
CA ILE A 104 1.79 -1.32 10.86
C ILE A 104 2.52 -0.55 9.76
N GLU A 105 3.84 -0.41 9.86
CA GLU A 105 4.65 0.23 8.83
C GLU A 105 4.65 -0.58 7.53
N ALA A 106 4.82 -1.91 7.63
CA ALA A 106 4.69 -2.81 6.48
C ALA A 106 3.30 -2.73 5.84
N LEU A 107 2.23 -2.69 6.65
CA LEU A 107 0.87 -2.49 6.15
C LEU A 107 0.80 -1.27 5.25
N TYR A 108 1.21 -0.10 5.72
CA TYR A 108 1.11 1.11 4.92
C TYR A 108 2.05 1.13 3.72
N VAL A 109 3.26 0.57 3.83
CA VAL A 109 4.16 0.43 2.67
C VAL A 109 3.51 -0.42 1.58
N PHE A 110 2.99 -1.60 1.93
CA PHE A 110 2.37 -2.48 0.94
C PHE A 110 1.06 -1.94 0.39
N VAL A 111 0.31 -1.11 1.14
CA VAL A 111 -0.88 -0.45 0.57
C VAL A 111 -0.48 0.40 -0.63
N GLU A 112 0.54 1.24 -0.48
CA GLU A 112 0.98 2.14 -1.56
C GLU A 112 1.58 1.36 -2.73
N ILE A 113 2.53 0.45 -2.45
CA ILE A 113 3.21 -0.31 -3.51
C ILE A 113 2.22 -1.18 -4.28
N ALA A 114 1.38 -1.94 -3.58
CA ALA A 114 0.44 -2.85 -4.25
C ALA A 114 -0.71 -2.11 -4.94
N ALA A 115 -1.16 -0.97 -4.41
CA ALA A 115 -2.12 -0.14 -5.13
C ALA A 115 -1.53 0.39 -6.43
N LYS A 116 -0.29 0.91 -6.39
CA LYS A 116 0.38 1.42 -7.58
C LYS A 116 0.67 0.33 -8.61
N ALA A 117 1.09 -0.85 -8.16
CA ALA A 117 1.24 -2.02 -9.00
C ALA A 117 -0.09 -2.39 -9.70
N ALA A 118 -1.20 -2.41 -8.95
CA ALA A 118 -2.54 -2.63 -9.51
C ALA A 118 -2.95 -1.54 -10.52
N GLU A 119 -2.57 -0.27 -10.30
CA GLU A 119 -2.80 0.80 -11.27
C GLU A 119 -2.06 0.56 -12.59
N ARG A 120 -0.78 0.16 -12.52
CA ARG A 120 0.02 -0.16 -13.70
C ARG A 120 -0.55 -1.36 -14.48
N LEU A 121 -1.22 -2.29 -13.79
CA LEU A 121 -1.97 -3.39 -14.41
C LEU A 121 -3.35 -2.98 -14.96
N GLY A 122 -3.81 -1.75 -14.70
CA GLY A 122 -5.04 -1.19 -15.27
C GLY A 122 -6.24 -1.09 -14.33
N LEU A 123 -6.09 -1.36 -13.01
CA LEU A 123 -7.10 -0.96 -12.04
C LEU A 123 -7.08 0.56 -11.83
N LYS A 124 -8.23 1.15 -11.51
CA LYS A 124 -8.42 2.60 -11.43
C LYS A 124 -9.01 3.01 -10.10
N GLY A 125 -8.50 4.11 -9.55
CA GLY A 125 -9.08 4.81 -8.40
C GLY A 125 -9.34 3.91 -7.19
N SER A 126 -10.61 3.78 -6.80
CA SER A 126 -10.97 3.01 -5.60
C SER A 126 -10.67 1.51 -5.70
N PHE A 127 -10.62 0.95 -6.91
CA PHE A 127 -10.30 -0.47 -7.11
C PHE A 127 -8.82 -0.75 -6.90
N SER A 128 -7.92 0.09 -7.40
CA SER A 128 -6.47 -0.06 -7.14
C SER A 128 -6.17 0.10 -5.65
N MET A 129 -6.75 1.11 -5.00
CA MET A 129 -6.56 1.28 -3.55
C MET A 129 -7.14 0.15 -2.72
N SER A 130 -8.32 -0.37 -3.08
CA SER A 130 -8.92 -1.49 -2.36
C SER A 130 -8.14 -2.79 -2.57
N PHE A 131 -7.56 -2.99 -3.75
CA PHE A 131 -6.64 -4.09 -4.03
C PHE A 131 -5.39 -3.97 -3.15
N GLY A 132 -4.75 -2.79 -3.12
CA GLY A 132 -3.58 -2.53 -2.28
C GLY A 132 -3.86 -2.72 -0.78
N ALA A 133 -5.00 -2.24 -0.29
CA ALA A 133 -5.46 -2.46 1.09
C ALA A 133 -5.64 -3.96 1.42
N GLY A 134 -6.25 -4.72 0.52
CA GLY A 134 -6.41 -6.17 0.64
C GLY A 134 -5.07 -6.91 0.67
N TYR A 135 -4.19 -6.58 -0.28
CA TYR A 135 -2.84 -7.15 -0.39
C TYR A 135 -2.04 -6.91 0.89
N ALA A 136 -1.99 -5.66 1.34
CA ALA A 136 -1.26 -5.27 2.53
C ALA A 136 -1.81 -5.95 3.79
N SER A 137 -3.13 -6.08 3.92
CA SER A 137 -3.71 -6.83 5.03
C SER A 137 -3.40 -8.32 4.99
N ALA A 138 -3.36 -8.92 3.80
CA ALA A 138 -2.94 -10.31 3.62
C ALA A 138 -1.43 -10.51 3.88
N ARG A 139 -0.60 -9.47 3.72
CA ARG A 139 0.85 -9.52 3.97
C ARG A 139 1.22 -9.21 5.41
N ALA A 140 0.67 -8.13 5.97
CA ALA A 140 1.06 -7.66 7.30
C ALA A 140 0.22 -8.27 8.43
N GLY A 141 -0.93 -8.89 8.12
CA GLY A 141 -1.85 -9.40 9.13
C GLY A 141 -2.60 -8.30 9.90
N TRP A 142 -2.41 -7.04 9.53
CA TRP A 142 -3.11 -5.87 10.08
C TRP A 142 -4.26 -5.43 9.19
N ILE A 143 -5.22 -4.72 9.75
CA ILE A 143 -6.37 -4.17 9.02
C ILE A 143 -6.03 -2.73 8.62
N ALA A 144 -5.92 -2.45 7.32
CA ALA A 144 -5.72 -1.07 6.85
C ALA A 144 -6.96 -0.21 7.15
N GLU A 145 -6.79 1.08 7.46
CA GLU A 145 -7.92 2.01 7.48
C GLU A 145 -8.29 2.50 6.07
N LYS A 146 -7.35 2.39 5.12
CA LYS A 146 -7.52 2.76 3.72
C LYS A 146 -8.33 1.69 2.94
N GLY A 147 -8.98 2.15 1.86
CA GLY A 147 -9.84 1.31 1.01
C GLY A 147 -11.18 1.00 1.65
N TYR A 148 -12.06 0.32 0.92
CA TYR A 148 -13.35 -0.08 1.45
C TYR A 148 -13.26 -1.37 2.28
N PRO A 149 -13.87 -1.44 3.49
CA PRO A 149 -13.76 -2.61 4.36
C PRO A 149 -14.23 -3.92 3.74
N VAL A 150 -15.29 -3.89 2.94
CA VAL A 150 -15.90 -5.10 2.38
C VAL A 150 -14.99 -5.73 1.33
N GLU A 151 -14.40 -4.92 0.45
CA GLU A 151 -13.47 -5.34 -0.61
C GLU A 151 -12.20 -5.90 -0.01
N ARG A 152 -11.65 -5.26 1.03
CA ARG A 152 -10.52 -5.77 1.80
C ARG A 152 -10.85 -7.13 2.43
N GLU A 153 -12.01 -7.26 3.06
CA GLU A 153 -12.45 -8.55 3.61
C GLU A 153 -12.59 -9.63 2.55
N LEU A 154 -13.16 -9.30 1.39
CA LEU A 154 -13.32 -10.22 0.27
C LEU A 154 -11.95 -10.64 -0.26
N PHE A 155 -11.01 -9.70 -0.41
CA PHE A 155 -9.62 -9.98 -0.79
C PHE A 155 -9.01 -11.00 0.17
N VAL A 156 -9.00 -10.71 1.47
CA VAL A 156 -8.37 -11.58 2.49
C VAL A 156 -9.04 -12.95 2.53
N LYS A 157 -10.37 -13.01 2.38
CA LYS A 157 -11.12 -14.27 2.31
C LYS A 157 -10.76 -15.09 1.06
N MET A 158 -10.58 -14.45 -0.09
CA MET A 158 -10.15 -15.10 -1.33
C MET A 158 -8.71 -15.58 -1.21
N PHE A 159 -7.81 -14.76 -0.68
CA PHE A 159 -6.39 -15.07 -0.57
C PHE A 159 -6.11 -16.29 0.32
N PHE A 160 -6.80 -16.39 1.47
CA PHE A 160 -6.66 -17.51 2.41
C PHE A 160 -7.68 -18.62 2.20
N LYS A 161 -8.43 -18.61 1.09
CA LYS A 161 -9.47 -19.62 0.85
C LYS A 161 -8.83 -21.02 0.87
N ASN A 162 -9.36 -21.88 1.74
CA ASN A 162 -8.88 -23.26 1.94
C ASN A 162 -7.42 -23.39 2.41
N ARG A 163 -6.84 -22.34 3.02
CA ARG A 163 -5.47 -22.34 3.52
C ARG A 163 -5.42 -21.91 4.99
N LYS A 164 -4.39 -22.37 5.70
CA LYS A 164 -4.06 -21.79 7.00
C LYS A 164 -3.61 -20.35 6.78
N LYS A 165 -4.10 -19.41 7.59
CA LYS A 165 -3.64 -18.02 7.53
C LYS A 165 -2.18 -17.96 7.94
N SER A 166 -1.33 -17.58 7.00
CA SER A 166 0.10 -17.30 7.19
C SER A 166 0.38 -15.96 6.52
N TYR A 167 0.90 -15.00 7.27
CA TYR A 167 1.16 -13.64 6.77
C TYR A 167 2.61 -13.49 6.24
N ASP A 168 3.46 -14.47 6.53
CA ASP A 168 4.85 -14.62 6.11
C ASP A 168 5.02 -15.38 4.77
N TRP A 169 3.99 -15.37 3.92
CA TRP A 169 4.03 -16.08 2.64
C TRP A 169 5.16 -15.58 1.71
N ASP A 170 5.64 -16.46 0.84
CA ASP A 170 6.74 -16.17 -0.09
C ASP A 170 6.21 -15.49 -1.37
N PHE A 171 6.83 -14.37 -1.75
CA PHE A 171 6.45 -13.59 -2.93
C PHE A 171 6.67 -14.36 -4.24
N TYR A 172 7.61 -15.30 -4.26
CA TYR A 172 7.96 -16.10 -5.46
C TYR A 172 7.16 -17.40 -5.55
N CYS A 173 6.27 -17.66 -4.60
CA CYS A 173 5.51 -18.90 -4.58
C CYS A 173 4.39 -18.88 -5.64
N SER A 174 4.39 -19.85 -6.55
CA SER A 174 3.36 -19.96 -7.60
C SER A 174 1.94 -19.99 -7.04
N SER A 175 1.73 -20.64 -5.89
CA SER A 175 0.41 -20.69 -5.26
C SER A 175 -0.09 -19.33 -4.73
N VAL A 176 0.83 -18.41 -4.44
CA VAL A 176 0.52 -17.01 -4.07
C VAL A 176 0.21 -16.22 -5.35
N GLN A 177 1.03 -16.38 -6.39
CA GLN A 177 0.83 -15.72 -7.68
C GLN A 177 -0.53 -16.09 -8.31
N GLU A 178 -0.90 -17.37 -8.30
CA GLU A 178 -2.20 -17.85 -8.82
C GLU A 178 -3.38 -17.22 -8.07
N ASN A 179 -3.26 -17.14 -6.73
CA ASN A 179 -4.30 -16.53 -5.90
C ASN A 179 -4.43 -15.04 -6.16
N LEU A 180 -3.31 -14.33 -6.23
CA LEU A 180 -3.30 -12.90 -6.51
C LEU A 180 -3.82 -12.59 -7.91
N SER A 181 -3.48 -13.40 -8.92
CA SER A 181 -4.04 -13.29 -10.27
C SER A 181 -5.55 -13.48 -10.27
N GLY A 182 -6.07 -14.50 -9.58
CA GLY A 182 -7.51 -14.71 -9.43
C GLY A 182 -8.24 -13.56 -8.73
N ILE A 183 -7.61 -12.96 -7.70
CA ILE A 183 -8.15 -11.78 -7.02
C ILE A 183 -8.09 -10.56 -7.93
N PHE A 184 -7.00 -10.35 -8.66
CA PHE A 184 -6.86 -9.23 -9.59
C PHE A 184 -7.93 -9.26 -10.68
N ILE A 185 -8.12 -10.42 -11.32
CA ILE A 185 -9.20 -10.64 -12.30
C ILE A 185 -10.58 -10.31 -11.70
N LYS A 186 -10.79 -10.65 -10.42
CA LYS A 186 -12.04 -10.33 -9.73
C LYS A 186 -12.24 -8.82 -9.58
N PHE A 187 -11.22 -8.10 -9.14
CA PHE A 187 -11.28 -6.63 -9.05
C PHE A 187 -11.48 -5.99 -10.42
N GLN A 188 -10.85 -6.52 -11.47
CA GLN A 188 -11.04 -6.05 -12.84
C GLN A 188 -12.48 -6.30 -13.32
N SER A 189 -13.08 -7.43 -12.98
CA SER A 189 -14.49 -7.71 -13.29
C SER A 189 -15.45 -6.74 -12.60
N TRP A 190 -15.19 -6.37 -11.34
CA TRP A 190 -15.98 -5.37 -10.62
C TRP A 190 -15.81 -3.96 -11.20
N GLN A 191 -14.61 -3.62 -11.65
CA GLN A 191 -14.35 -2.36 -12.32
C GLN A 191 -15.09 -2.24 -13.65
N ASN A 192 -15.19 -3.34 -14.40
CA ASN A 192 -15.79 -3.35 -15.73
C ASN A 192 -17.31 -3.59 -15.71
N ASP A 193 -17.87 -4.03 -14.58
CA ASP A 193 -19.29 -4.33 -14.41
C ASP A 193 -19.79 -3.83 -13.04
N GLU A 194 -20.45 -2.66 -13.05
CA GLU A 194 -20.98 -2.03 -11.84
C GLU A 194 -22.12 -2.84 -11.20
N ASP A 195 -22.93 -3.54 -12.00
CA ASP A 195 -24.04 -4.34 -11.49
C ASP A 195 -23.53 -5.60 -10.77
N LEU A 196 -22.49 -6.24 -11.32
CA LEU A 196 -21.78 -7.32 -10.64
C LEU A 196 -21.20 -6.85 -9.31
N TYR A 197 -20.52 -5.70 -9.29
CA TYR A 197 -19.97 -5.11 -8.08
C TYR A 197 -21.06 -4.81 -7.04
N LYS A 198 -22.18 -4.19 -7.43
CA LYS A 198 -23.34 -3.95 -6.54
C LYS A 198 -23.90 -5.26 -5.97
N LYS A 199 -24.06 -6.28 -6.80
CA LYS A 199 -24.60 -7.58 -6.39
C LYS A 199 -23.72 -8.28 -5.36
N GLU A 200 -22.41 -8.24 -5.54
CA GLU A 200 -21.49 -9.02 -4.71
C GLU A 200 -20.95 -8.26 -3.49
N VAL A 201 -20.84 -6.94 -3.59
CA VAL A 201 -20.28 -6.07 -2.53
C VAL A 201 -21.37 -5.33 -1.78
N LYS A 202 -22.37 -4.75 -2.46
CA LYS A 202 -23.43 -3.94 -1.81
C LYS A 202 -24.64 -4.73 -1.31
N SER A 203 -24.91 -5.95 -1.79
CA SER A 203 -26.13 -6.70 -1.40
C SER A 203 -26.17 -7.22 0.04
N LYS A 204 -25.10 -7.05 0.83
CA LYS A 204 -25.07 -7.44 2.25
C LYS A 204 -25.60 -6.39 3.23
N ALA A 205 -26.12 -5.25 2.75
CA ALA A 205 -26.94 -4.38 3.58
C ALA A 205 -28.31 -5.06 3.81
N ILE A 206 -28.37 -6.01 4.73
CA ILE A 206 -29.64 -6.46 5.30
C ILE A 206 -30.23 -5.24 6.02
N VAL A 207 -31.14 -4.54 5.35
CA VAL A 207 -32.04 -3.59 6.00
C VAL A 207 -32.83 -4.42 7.00
N LYS A 208 -32.47 -4.36 8.29
CA LYS A 208 -33.39 -4.78 9.34
C LYS A 208 -34.54 -3.76 9.30
N PRO A 209 -35.78 -4.14 8.97
CA PRO A 209 -36.90 -3.24 9.18
C PRO A 209 -36.96 -2.96 10.68
N MET A 210 -36.89 -1.69 11.07
CA MET A 210 -37.34 -1.31 12.40
C MET A 210 -38.86 -1.52 12.41
N LEU A 211 -39.32 -2.45 13.24
CA LEU A 211 -40.73 -2.54 13.60
C LEU A 211 -41.11 -1.20 14.24
N VAL A 212 -42.05 -0.49 13.60
CA VAL A 212 -42.70 0.71 14.12
C VAL A 212 -43.78 0.28 15.10
#